data_AF-A0AAD1S6S0-F1
#
_entry.id   AF-A0AAD1S6S0-F1
#
_cell.length_a   1.000
_cell.length_b   1.000
_cell.length_c   1.000
_cell.angle_alpha   90.00
_cell.angle_beta   90.00
_cell.angle_gamma   90.00
#
_symmetry.space_group_name_H-M   'P 1'
#
loop_
_entity.id
_entity.type
_entity.pdbx_description
1 polymer ?
#
loop_
_entity_poly.entity_id
_entity_poly.type
_entity_poly.pdbx_seq_one_letter_code
_entity_poly.pdbx_strand_id
1 'polypeptide(L)'
;IFVLIASIPVVAVGKSQGNVLATSLRSLRFLQILRMLRMDRRGGTWKLLGSAICSHSKELITAWYIGFLTLILSSFLVYLVEKDVPEVNELGEPAPEEFETYADALWWGLITLATIGYGDKTPKTWEGRLIAATFSLIGVSFFALPAGILGSGLALKVQEQHRQKHFEKRRKPAAELIQ
;
A
#
# COMPACT_ATOMS: atom_id res chain seq x y z
N ILE A 1 17.88 -19.10 -4.61
CA ILE A 1 16.58 -19.62 -4.13
C ILE A 1 15.44 -19.19 -5.07
N PHE A 2 15.08 -17.89 -5.18
CA PHE A 2 14.04 -17.41 -6.11
C PHE A 2 14.21 -17.86 -7.57
N VAL A 3 15.46 -17.89 -8.06
CA VAL A 3 15.79 -18.38 -9.42
C VAL A 3 15.43 -19.85 -9.61
N LEU A 4 15.67 -20.69 -8.60
CA LEU A 4 15.38 -22.12 -8.67
C LEU A 4 13.88 -22.36 -8.57
N ILE A 5 13.19 -21.65 -7.66
CA ILE A 5 11.73 -21.71 -7.49
C ILE A 5 11.00 -21.28 -8.77
N ALA A 6 11.49 -20.25 -9.47
CA ALA A 6 10.91 -19.78 -10.72
C ALA A 6 11.15 -20.72 -11.92
N SER A 7 12.24 -21.50 -11.89
CA SER A 7 12.64 -22.39 -12.98
C SER A 7 11.98 -23.78 -12.91
N ILE A 8 11.64 -24.27 -11.71
CA ILE A 8 10.98 -25.58 -11.51
C ILE A 8 9.64 -25.71 -12.28
N PRO A 9 8.70 -24.75 -12.22
CA PRO A 9 7.43 -24.87 -12.94
C PRO A 9 7.59 -24.77 -14.46
N VAL A 10 8.56 -24.00 -14.97
CA VAL A 10 8.85 -23.91 -16.42
C VAL A 10 9.32 -25.27 -16.97
N VAL A 11 10.17 -25.98 -16.23
CA VAL A 11 10.69 -27.29 -16.62
C VAL A 11 9.63 -28.39 -16.46
N ALA A 12 8.78 -28.32 -15.42
CA ALA A 12 7.70 -29.27 -15.19
C ALA A 12 6.59 -29.17 -16.25
N VAL A 13 6.22 -27.95 -16.65
CA VAL A 13 5.17 -27.71 -17.67
C VAL A 13 5.63 -28.10 -19.07
N GLY A 14 6.93 -27.98 -19.38
CA GLY A 14 7.48 -28.38 -20.69
C GLY A 14 7.41 -29.88 -20.99
N LYS A 15 7.08 -30.74 -20.01
CA LYS A 15 7.06 -32.21 -20.16
C LYS A 15 5.67 -32.85 -20.30
N SER A 16 4.58 -32.11 -20.11
CA SER A 16 3.22 -32.69 -20.08
C SER A 16 2.35 -32.14 -21.23
N GLN A 17 2.16 -32.98 -22.24
CA GLN A 17 1.51 -32.68 -23.54
C GLN A 17 -0.03 -32.76 -23.45
N GLY A 18 -0.74 -31.84 -24.11
CA GLY A 18 -2.17 -32.00 -24.47
C GLY A 18 -3.11 -30.89 -24.00
N ASN A 19 -3.74 -31.03 -22.84
CA ASN A 19 -4.88 -30.18 -22.40
C ASN A 19 -4.55 -29.17 -21.29
N VAL A 20 -3.32 -29.17 -20.77
CA VAL A 20 -2.86 -28.24 -19.72
C VAL A 20 -2.38 -26.89 -20.27
N LEU A 21 -2.38 -26.69 -21.59
CA LEU A 21 -1.77 -25.52 -22.25
C LEU A 21 -2.46 -24.18 -21.89
N ALA A 22 -3.79 -24.11 -21.80
CA ALA A 22 -4.48 -22.86 -21.48
C ALA A 22 -4.20 -22.37 -20.04
N THR A 23 -4.28 -23.28 -19.06
CA THR A 23 -3.93 -23.00 -17.66
C THR A 23 -2.44 -22.73 -17.50
N SER A 24 -1.59 -23.43 -18.26
CA SER A 24 -0.14 -23.23 -18.29
C SER A 24 0.26 -21.89 -18.90
N LEU A 25 -0.46 -21.39 -19.90
CA LEU A 25 -0.20 -20.06 -20.49
C LEU A 25 -0.58 -18.93 -19.52
N ARG A 26 -1.66 -19.09 -18.73
CA ARG A 26 -2.04 -18.12 -17.70
C ARG A 26 -1.03 -18.06 -16.55
N SER A 27 -0.52 -19.21 -16.10
CA SER A 27 0.53 -19.27 -15.08
C SER A 27 1.90 -18.83 -15.62
N LEU A 28 2.21 -19.07 -16.90
CA LEU A 28 3.41 -18.53 -17.56
C LEU A 28 3.43 -17.00 -17.60
N ARG A 29 2.28 -16.33 -17.81
CA ARG A 29 2.19 -14.84 -17.70
C ARG A 29 2.52 -14.35 -16.30
N PHE A 30 2.07 -15.05 -15.27
CA PHE A 30 2.43 -14.73 -13.87
C PHE A 30 3.93 -14.95 -13.60
N LEU A 31 4.52 -16.01 -14.18
CA LEU A 31 5.96 -16.26 -14.10
C LEU A 31 6.81 -15.21 -14.85
N GLN A 32 6.27 -14.56 -15.88
CA GLN A 32 6.93 -13.43 -16.55
C GLN A 32 7.08 -12.20 -15.62
N ILE A 33 6.08 -11.91 -14.79
CA ILE A 33 6.15 -10.84 -13.77
C ILE A 33 7.23 -11.18 -12.74
N LEU A 34 7.29 -12.45 -12.30
CA LEU A 34 8.33 -12.94 -11.40
C LEU A 34 9.75 -12.82 -11.99
N ARG A 35 9.87 -12.91 -13.32
CA ARG A 35 11.13 -12.66 -14.04
C ARG A 35 11.49 -11.17 -14.08
N MET A 36 10.55 -10.23 -14.15
CA MET A 36 10.85 -8.79 -14.03
C MET A 36 11.36 -8.40 -12.64
N LEU A 37 10.84 -9.04 -11.57
CA LEU A 37 11.34 -8.87 -10.20
C LEU A 37 12.84 -9.23 -10.06
N ARG A 38 13.36 -10.05 -10.99
CA ARG A 38 14.76 -10.48 -11.08
C ARG A 38 15.72 -9.39 -11.58
N MET A 39 15.24 -8.21 -11.97
CA MET A 39 16.08 -7.09 -12.42
C MET A 39 16.89 -6.47 -11.27
N ASP A 40 16.45 -6.60 -10.01
CA ASP A 40 17.23 -6.15 -8.86
C ASP A 40 18.25 -7.20 -8.41
N ARG A 41 19.28 -7.40 -9.23
CA ARG A 41 20.31 -8.45 -9.05
C ARG A 41 21.18 -8.27 -7.81
N ARG A 42 21.08 -7.15 -7.09
CA ARG A 42 21.88 -6.88 -5.87
C ARG A 42 21.03 -6.60 -4.62
N GLY A 43 19.71 -6.46 -4.75
CA GLY A 43 18.83 -6.10 -3.63
C GLY A 43 19.20 -4.77 -2.98
N GLY A 44 20.01 -3.94 -3.66
CA GLY A 44 20.55 -2.70 -3.12
C GLY A 44 19.43 -1.70 -2.84
N THR A 45 18.45 -1.63 -3.75
CA THR A 45 17.25 -0.79 -3.63
C THR A 45 16.39 -1.24 -2.46
N TRP A 46 16.13 -2.54 -2.32
CA TRP A 46 15.39 -3.10 -1.19
C TRP A 46 16.11 -2.88 0.15
N LYS A 47 17.43 -2.98 0.19
CA LYS A 47 18.22 -2.71 1.42
C LYS A 47 18.23 -1.23 1.78
N LEU A 48 18.32 -0.34 0.78
CA LEU A 48 18.24 1.11 0.97
C LEU A 48 16.87 1.51 1.53
N LEU A 49 15.79 1.02 0.89
CA LEU A 49 14.41 1.26 1.29
C LEU A 49 14.10 0.66 2.67
N GLY A 50 14.46 -0.60 2.91
CA GLY A 50 14.27 -1.25 4.20
C GLY A 50 15.02 -0.55 5.34
N SER A 51 16.22 -0.04 5.08
CA SER A 51 16.96 0.74 6.08
C SER A 51 16.36 2.14 6.30
N ALA A 52 15.73 2.76 5.29
CA ALA A 52 14.98 4.01 5.47
C ALA A 52 13.71 3.77 6.33
N ILE A 53 12.98 2.69 6.07
CA ILE A 53 11.82 2.26 6.88
C ILE A 53 12.23 1.99 8.32
N CYS A 54 13.33 1.26 8.53
CA CYS A 54 13.77 0.87 9.87
C CYS A 54 14.19 2.09 10.71
N SER A 55 14.81 3.09 10.09
CA SER A 55 15.21 4.35 10.73
C SER A 55 14.03 5.10 11.35
N HIS A 56 12.87 5.11 10.67
CA HIS A 56 11.65 5.81 11.10
C HIS A 56 10.52 4.86 11.48
N SER A 57 10.86 3.64 11.88
CA SER A 57 9.89 2.57 12.16
C SER A 57 8.89 2.96 13.26
N LYS A 58 9.33 3.69 14.29
CA LYS A 58 8.47 4.16 15.39
C LYS A 58 7.41 5.15 14.92
N GLU A 59 7.80 6.11 14.08
CA GLU A 59 6.88 7.11 13.52
C GLU A 59 5.86 6.44 12.59
N LEU A 60 6.33 5.50 11.76
CA LEU A 60 5.48 4.78 10.81
C LEU A 60 4.48 3.84 11.51
N ILE A 61 4.92 3.13 12.56
CA ILE A 61 4.03 2.31 13.41
C ILE A 61 2.99 3.19 14.11
N THR A 62 3.40 4.36 14.63
CA THR A 62 2.47 5.28 15.31
C THR A 62 1.43 5.83 14.34
N ALA A 63 1.84 6.21 13.12
CA ALA A 63 0.93 6.67 12.08
C ALA A 63 -0.06 5.58 11.65
N TRP A 64 0.43 4.34 11.46
CA TRP A 64 -0.42 3.18 11.17
C TRP A 64 -1.40 2.89 12.31
N TYR A 65 -0.94 2.93 13.56
CA TYR A 65 -1.78 2.67 14.72
C TYR A 65 -2.91 3.70 14.84
N ILE A 66 -2.61 4.99 14.75
CA ILE A 66 -3.62 6.05 14.83
C ILE A 66 -4.54 6.03 13.61
N GLY A 67 -4.00 5.79 12.41
CA GLY A 67 -4.79 5.66 11.19
C GLY A 67 -5.78 4.50 11.27
N PHE A 68 -5.33 3.32 11.73
CA PHE A 68 -6.19 2.16 11.89
C PHE A 68 -7.23 2.35 12.99
N LEU A 69 -6.87 2.98 14.11
CA LEU A 69 -7.81 3.33 15.18
C LEU A 69 -8.91 4.27 14.65
N THR A 70 -8.52 5.29 13.88
CA THR A 70 -9.44 6.25 13.25
C THR A 70 -10.35 5.56 12.24
N LEU A 71 -9.82 4.59 11.47
CA LEU A 71 -10.60 3.77 10.54
C LEU A 71 -11.69 2.98 11.27
N ILE A 72 -11.31 2.21 12.29
CA ILE A 72 -12.24 1.39 13.09
C ILE A 72 -13.31 2.27 13.73
N LEU A 73 -12.91 3.39 14.34
CA LEU A 73 -13.84 4.29 15.02
C LEU A 73 -14.81 4.97 14.04
N SER A 74 -14.30 5.47 12.91
CA SER A 74 -15.11 6.10 11.86
C SER A 74 -16.13 5.12 11.28
N SER A 75 -15.68 3.93 10.87
CA SER A 75 -16.55 2.89 10.33
C SER A 75 -17.61 2.46 11.33
N PHE A 76 -17.27 2.34 12.62
CA PHE A 76 -18.24 1.96 13.64
C PHE A 76 -19.30 3.04 13.88
N LEU A 77 -18.89 4.31 13.98
CA LEU A 77 -19.84 5.42 14.19
C LEU A 77 -20.76 5.61 12.99
N VAL A 78 -20.24 5.54 11.76
CA VAL A 78 -21.06 5.63 10.54
C VAL A 78 -22.01 4.44 10.43
N TYR A 79 -21.55 3.22 10.74
CA TYR A 79 -22.41 2.04 10.79
C TYR A 79 -23.58 2.23 11.76
N LEU A 80 -23.34 2.72 12.98
CA LEU A 80 -24.41 2.91 13.97
C LEU A 80 -25.47 3.91 13.53
N VAL A 81 -25.08 4.95 12.78
CA VAL A 81 -25.99 6.00 12.33
C VAL A 81 -26.73 5.60 11.04
N GLU A 82 -26.07 4.87 10.14
CA GLU A 82 -26.62 4.54 8.83
C GLU A 82 -27.33 3.17 8.77
N LYS A 83 -27.14 2.27 9.74
CA LYS A 83 -27.71 0.90 9.72
C LYS A 83 -29.24 0.84 9.71
N ASP A 84 -29.93 1.88 10.17
CA ASP A 84 -31.40 1.91 10.29
C ASP A 84 -32.04 2.77 9.20
N VAL A 85 -31.25 3.23 8.22
CA VAL A 85 -31.69 4.16 7.18
C VAL A 85 -32.17 3.36 5.97
N PRO A 86 -33.49 3.33 5.69
CA PRO A 86 -34.00 2.60 4.53
C PRO A 86 -33.49 3.24 3.24
N GLU A 87 -32.83 2.44 2.43
CA GLU A 87 -32.33 2.89 1.15
C GLU A 87 -33.43 2.85 0.08
N VAL A 88 -33.52 3.94 -0.68
CA VAL A 88 -34.54 4.12 -1.71
C VAL A 88 -33.83 4.42 -3.02
N ASN A 89 -34.09 3.60 -4.03
CA ASN A 89 -33.54 3.79 -5.38
C ASN A 89 -34.16 5.03 -6.05
N GLU A 90 -33.58 5.45 -7.17
CA GLU A 90 -34.07 6.59 -7.99
C GLU A 90 -35.56 6.46 -8.41
N LEU A 91 -36.11 5.23 -8.43
CA LEU A 91 -37.51 4.93 -8.72
C LEU A 91 -38.45 4.90 -7.50
N GLY A 92 -37.96 5.11 -6.27
CA GLY A 92 -38.77 5.04 -5.05
C GLY A 92 -38.94 3.64 -4.46
N GLU A 93 -38.31 2.62 -5.05
CA GLU A 93 -38.33 1.22 -4.59
C GLU A 93 -37.28 0.98 -3.48
N PRO A 94 -37.54 0.10 -2.51
CA PRO A 94 -36.57 -0.27 -1.49
C PRO A 94 -35.34 -0.93 -2.14
N ALA A 95 -34.17 -0.34 -1.91
CA ALA A 95 -32.87 -0.85 -2.34
C ALA A 95 -32.25 -1.72 -1.22
N PRO A 96 -31.29 -2.61 -1.54
CA PRO A 96 -30.46 -3.24 -0.51
C PRO A 96 -29.71 -2.15 0.25
N GLU A 97 -29.63 -2.26 1.58
CA GLU A 97 -29.00 -1.23 2.41
C GLU A 97 -27.48 -1.16 2.15
N GLU A 98 -26.95 0.04 1.91
CA GLU A 98 -25.52 0.28 1.68
C GLU A 98 -24.66 -0.16 2.88
N PHE A 99 -25.21 -0.18 4.11
CA PHE A 99 -24.53 -0.48 5.36
C PHE A 99 -25.17 -1.64 6.17
N GLU A 100 -25.48 -2.76 5.51
CA GLU A 100 -26.02 -3.96 6.18
C GLU A 100 -25.10 -4.50 7.29
N THR A 101 -23.80 -4.61 7.00
CA THR A 101 -22.83 -5.21 7.93
C THR A 101 -21.73 -4.23 8.33
N TYR A 102 -21.12 -4.48 9.49
CA TYR A 102 -19.93 -3.73 9.90
C TYR A 102 -18.77 -3.87 8.88
N ALA A 103 -18.72 -4.97 8.12
CA ALA A 103 -17.73 -5.15 7.06
C ALA A 103 -17.92 -4.16 5.90
N ASP A 104 -19.17 -3.76 5.60
CA ASP A 104 -19.48 -2.75 4.59
C ASP A 104 -19.03 -1.36 5.01
N ALA A 105 -19.25 -1.01 6.28
CA ALA A 105 -18.75 0.24 6.85
C ALA A 105 -17.21 0.28 6.94
N LEU A 106 -16.56 -0.86 7.20
CA LEU A 106 -15.10 -1.00 7.12
C LEU A 106 -14.58 -0.80 5.70
N TRP A 107 -15.24 -1.39 4.71
CA TRP A 107 -14.91 -1.19 3.29
C TRP A 107 -15.01 0.29 2.91
N TRP A 108 -16.14 0.93 3.23
CA TRP A 108 -16.34 2.34 3.01
C TRP A 108 -15.25 3.20 3.68
N GLY A 109 -14.96 2.92 4.96
CA GLY A 109 -13.94 3.64 5.72
C GLY A 109 -12.55 3.51 5.09
N LEU A 110 -12.17 2.30 4.65
CA LEU A 110 -10.90 2.06 3.99
C LEU A 110 -10.78 2.81 2.67
N ILE A 111 -11.81 2.75 1.82
CA ILE A 111 -11.84 3.43 0.51
C ILE A 111 -11.83 4.96 0.67
N THR A 112 -12.50 5.47 1.70
CA THR A 112 -12.55 6.90 2.01
C THR A 112 -11.22 7.41 2.56
N LEU A 113 -10.64 6.74 3.57
CA LEU A 113 -9.37 7.15 4.16
C LEU A 113 -8.17 6.96 3.24
N ALA A 114 -8.23 5.98 2.33
CA ALA A 114 -7.25 5.82 1.27
C ALA A 114 -7.44 6.82 0.12
N THR A 115 -8.43 7.73 0.19
CA THR A 115 -8.77 8.74 -0.83
C THR A 115 -9.13 8.15 -2.21
N ILE A 116 -9.60 6.90 -2.25
CA ILE A 116 -10.03 6.25 -3.51
C ILE A 116 -11.44 6.73 -3.88
N GLY A 117 -12.38 6.68 -2.93
CA GLY A 117 -13.73 7.24 -3.09
C GLY A 117 -14.53 6.68 -4.26
N TYR A 118 -14.74 5.36 -4.33
CA TYR A 118 -15.54 4.74 -5.39
C TYR A 118 -16.98 5.28 -5.49
N GLY A 119 -17.55 5.70 -4.36
CA GLY A 119 -18.92 6.22 -4.30
C GLY A 119 -19.99 5.13 -4.33
N ASP A 120 -19.60 3.86 -4.17
CA ASP A 120 -20.49 2.70 -4.06
C ASP A 120 -21.26 2.67 -2.73
N LYS A 121 -20.65 3.21 -1.66
CA LYS A 121 -21.27 3.36 -0.34
C LYS A 121 -21.01 4.78 0.17
N THR A 122 -22.03 5.44 0.71
CA THR A 122 -21.95 6.82 1.17
C THR A 122 -23.00 7.10 2.26
N PRO A 123 -22.61 7.71 3.40
CA PRO A 123 -23.58 8.08 4.42
C PRO A 123 -24.62 9.06 3.86
N LYS A 124 -25.91 8.74 4.05
CA LYS A 124 -27.02 9.56 3.53
C LYS A 124 -27.50 10.55 4.58
N THR A 125 -27.41 10.20 5.87
CA THR A 125 -27.89 11.05 6.96
C THR A 125 -26.98 12.26 7.15
N TRP A 126 -27.56 13.34 7.67
CA TRP A 126 -26.79 14.53 8.03
C TRP A 126 -25.72 14.24 9.09
N GLU A 127 -26.08 13.45 10.10
CA GLU A 127 -25.19 13.07 11.21
C GLU A 127 -24.04 12.18 10.71
N GLY A 128 -24.35 11.17 9.89
CA GLY A 128 -23.35 10.29 9.28
C GLY A 128 -22.38 11.05 8.38
N ARG A 129 -22.86 12.03 7.60
CA ARG A 129 -22.01 12.91 6.79
C ARG A 129 -21.11 13.80 7.63
N LEU A 130 -21.59 14.33 8.75
CA LEU A 130 -20.79 15.17 9.64
C LEU A 130 -19.67 14.36 10.33
N ILE A 131 -20.00 13.15 10.79
CA ILE A 131 -19.01 12.20 11.33
C ILE A 131 -18.00 11.85 10.24
N ALA A 132 -18.46 11.42 9.07
CA ALA A 132 -17.60 11.05 7.94
C ALA A 132 -16.66 12.17 7.53
N ALA A 133 -17.14 13.42 7.42
CA ALA A 133 -16.33 14.57 7.07
C ALA A 133 -15.21 14.82 8.10
N THR A 134 -15.56 14.78 9.39
CA THR A 134 -14.60 15.04 10.48
C THR A 134 -13.52 13.96 10.53
N PHE A 135 -13.92 12.69 10.47
CA PHE A 135 -13.00 11.55 10.51
C PHE A 135 -12.17 11.41 9.23
N SER A 136 -12.72 11.80 8.07
CA SER A 136 -11.98 11.80 6.80
C SER A 136 -10.79 12.77 6.84
N LEU A 137 -10.97 14.00 7.35
CA LEU A 137 -9.88 14.97 7.49
C LEU A 137 -8.73 14.43 8.35
N ILE A 138 -9.07 13.79 9.48
CA ILE A 138 -8.09 13.22 10.41
C ILE A 138 -7.43 11.99 9.78
N GLY A 139 -8.22 11.03 9.32
CA GLY A 139 -7.72 9.73 8.86
C GLY A 139 -6.89 9.82 7.58
N VAL A 140 -7.28 10.67 6.62
CA VAL A 140 -6.50 10.90 5.39
C VAL A 140 -5.11 11.45 5.74
N SER A 141 -5.03 12.37 6.72
CA SER A 141 -3.76 12.92 7.18
C SER A 141 -2.82 11.82 7.69
N PHE A 142 -3.31 10.89 8.52
CA PHE A 142 -2.51 9.77 9.03
C PHE A 142 -2.14 8.73 7.97
N PHE A 143 -3.03 8.44 7.02
CA PHE A 143 -2.74 7.52 5.90
C PHE A 143 -1.72 8.10 4.91
N ALA A 144 -1.60 9.42 4.82
CA ALA A 144 -0.59 10.08 3.99
C ALA A 144 0.82 10.10 4.63
N LEU A 145 0.94 10.03 5.96
CA LEU A 145 2.22 10.13 6.67
C LEU A 145 3.26 9.07 6.26
N PRO A 146 2.93 7.77 6.10
CA PRO A 146 3.90 6.78 5.68
C PRO A 146 4.57 7.13 4.35
N ALA A 147 3.81 7.64 3.37
CA ALA A 147 4.37 8.07 2.09
C ALA A 147 5.34 9.26 2.27
N GLY A 148 4.99 10.23 3.11
CA GLY A 148 5.84 11.38 3.41
C GLY A 148 7.13 11.03 4.17
N ILE A 149 7.05 10.15 5.17
CA ILE A 149 8.19 9.66 5.95
C ILE A 149 9.15 8.88 5.05
N LEU A 150 8.64 8.02 4.18
CA LEU A 150 9.48 7.27 3.25
C LEU A 150 10.11 8.17 2.19
N GLY A 151 9.37 9.14 1.66
CA GLY A 151 9.88 10.10 0.69
C GLY A 151 11.03 10.94 1.26
N SER A 152 10.84 11.49 2.46
CA SER A 152 11.86 12.27 3.17
C SER A 152 13.07 11.42 3.57
N GLY A 153 12.87 10.21 4.09
CA GLY A 153 13.95 9.29 4.45
C GLY A 153 14.81 8.88 3.25
N LEU A 154 14.20 8.66 2.07
CA LEU A 154 14.94 8.41 0.83
C LEU A 154 15.72 9.65 0.37
N ALA A 155 15.10 10.83 0.41
CA ALA A 155 15.74 12.07 0.01
C ALA A 155 16.99 12.37 0.85
N LEU A 156 16.89 12.24 2.18
CA LEU A 156 18.02 12.43 3.11
C LEU A 156 19.14 11.44 2.83
N LYS A 157 18.80 10.17 2.60
CA LYS A 157 19.80 9.12 2.34
C LYS A 157 20.53 9.32 1.01
N VAL A 158 19.82 9.77 -0.03
CA VAL A 158 20.43 10.13 -1.32
C VAL A 158 21.36 11.33 -1.15
N GLN A 159 20.95 12.35 -0.40
CA GLN A 159 21.77 13.52 -0.11
C GLN A 159 23.05 13.16 0.67
N GLU A 160 22.93 12.26 1.64
CA GLU A 160 24.07 11.77 2.42
C GLU A 160 25.05 10.95 1.57
N GLN A 161 24.55 10.08 0.69
CA GLN A 161 25.40 9.35 -0.26
C GLN A 161 26.13 10.28 -1.23
N HIS A 162 25.48 11.35 -1.71
CA HIS A 162 26.15 12.36 -2.51
C HIS A 162 27.29 13.03 -1.74
N ARG A 163 27.05 13.40 -0.47
CA ARG A 163 28.08 14.00 0.40
C ARG A 163 29.26 13.07 0.62
N GLN A 164 29.02 11.79 0.91
CA GLN A 164 30.08 10.79 1.11
C GLN A 164 30.94 10.58 -0.16
N LYS A 165 30.32 10.54 -1.35
CA LYS A 165 31.06 10.46 -2.62
C LYS A 165 32.00 11.66 -2.85
N HIS A 166 31.60 12.86 -2.43
CA HIS A 166 32.48 14.03 -2.49
C HIS A 166 33.67 13.91 -1.54
N PHE A 167 33.49 13.37 -0.33
CA PHE A 167 34.59 13.11 0.60
C PHE A 167 35.53 12.00 0.12
N GLU A 168 35.01 10.90 -0.41
CA GLU A 168 35.84 9.83 -0.98
C GLU A 168 36.68 10.29 -2.17
N LYS A 169 36.12 11.16 -3.03
CA LYS A 169 36.90 11.79 -4.12
C LYS A 169 38.08 12.61 -3.62
N ARG A 170 37.98 13.24 -2.43
CA ARG A 170 39.09 13.99 -1.82
C ARG A 170 40.12 13.10 -1.11
N ARG A 171 39.74 11.90 -0.65
CA ARG A 171 40.67 10.96 -0.01
C ARG A 171 41.72 10.39 -0.96
N LYS A 172 41.36 10.15 -2.24
CA LYS A 172 42.29 9.60 -3.23
C LYS A 172 43.54 10.46 -3.48
N PRO A 173 43.42 11.75 -3.82
CA PRO A 173 44.59 12.61 -4.01
C PRO A 173 45.37 12.86 -2.72
N ALA A 174 44.71 12.84 -1.55
CA ALA A 174 45.39 12.96 -0.26
C ALA A 174 46.26 11.74 0.08
N ALA A 175 45.86 10.53 -0.35
CA ALA A 175 46.65 9.33 -0.18
C ALA A 175 47.87 9.29 -1.12
N GLU A 176 47.73 9.82 -2.34
CA GLU A 176 48.84 9.95 -3.30
C GLU A 176 49.90 10.97 -2.85
N LEU A 177 49.53 11.99 -2.07
CA LEU A 177 50.46 13.00 -1.54
C LEU A 177 51.37 12.51 -0.40
N ILE A 178 51.08 11.35 0.19
CA ILE A 178 51.80 10.81 1.35
C ILE A 178 52.81 9.71 0.95
N GLN A 179 52.68 9.14 -0.26
CA GLN A 179 53.63 8.18 -0.83
C GLN A 179 54.79 8.89 -1.53
#